data_AF-A0A2I0NBG9-F1
#
_entry.id   AF-A0A2I0NBG9-F1
#
_cell.length_a   1.000
_cell.length_b   1.000
_cell.length_c   1.000
_cell.angle_alpha   90.00
_cell.angle_beta   90.00
_cell.angle_gamma   90.00
#
_symmetry.space_group_name_H-M   'P 1'
#
loop_
_entity.id
_entity.type
_entity.pdbx_description
1 polymer ?
#
loop_
_entity_poly.entity_id
_entity_poly.type
_entity_poly.pdbx_seq_one_letter_code
_entity_poly.pdbx_strand_id
1 'polypeptide(L)'
;MNKEKKMGTEKKASPWIALESKISRYPVRIILIILLITGFFGYFMAGTKIDNDIMSMIPADNPTKIFSDKIKHVLGDSNGIVIALEEEKGFVNEETLQKIKVLSEKIENMDNTIAQDQLARELPDFSERERETLQIMLNELLPELSNVEGLRAVLQNRDTLAEYFGAGDALEKIVK
;
A
#
# COMPACT_ATOMS: atom_id res chain seq x y z
N MET A 1 -72.48 -37.82 -5.28
CA MET A 1 -72.55 -36.34 -5.30
C MET A 1 -72.28 -35.85 -3.87
N ASN A 2 -71.50 -34.78 -3.70
CA ASN A 2 -71.04 -34.12 -2.45
C ASN A 2 -69.86 -34.80 -1.71
N LYS A 3 -68.59 -34.35 -1.80
CA LYS A 3 -67.94 -33.13 -1.23
C LYS A 3 -68.16 -33.10 0.30
N GLU A 4 -67.17 -33.22 1.19
CA GLU A 4 -65.91 -32.47 1.28
C GLU A 4 -64.86 -33.17 2.16
N LYS A 5 -63.62 -33.14 1.68
CA LYS A 5 -62.41 -33.67 2.31
C LYS A 5 -61.88 -32.60 3.28
N LYS A 6 -62.11 -32.76 4.59
CA LYS A 6 -61.46 -31.92 5.61
C LYS A 6 -60.01 -32.37 5.81
N MET A 7 -59.10 -31.80 5.01
CA MET A 7 -57.67 -31.81 5.29
C MET A 7 -57.41 -30.81 6.43
N GLY A 8 -57.22 -31.34 7.64
CA GLY A 8 -56.60 -30.59 8.74
C GLY A 8 -55.11 -30.47 8.47
N THR A 9 -54.66 -29.30 8.03
CA THR A 9 -53.25 -28.96 7.96
C THR A 9 -52.84 -28.29 9.26
N GLU A 10 -51.98 -28.96 10.02
CA GLU A 10 -51.20 -28.33 11.10
C GLU A 10 -50.48 -27.10 10.53
N LYS A 11 -50.93 -25.90 10.93
CA LYS A 11 -50.17 -24.67 10.70
C LYS A 11 -48.97 -24.66 11.65
N LYS A 12 -47.86 -25.29 11.27
CA LYS A 12 -46.55 -25.00 11.87
C LYS A 12 -46.29 -23.51 11.68
N ALA A 13 -46.22 -22.76 12.78
CA ALA A 13 -45.89 -21.34 12.76
C ALA A 13 -44.55 -21.15 12.04
N SER A 14 -44.60 -20.41 10.94
CA SER A 14 -43.45 -20.12 10.11
C SER A 14 -42.44 -19.27 10.90
N PRO A 15 -41.12 -19.58 10.86
CA PRO A 15 -40.10 -18.84 11.61
C PRO A 15 -40.03 -17.36 11.23
N TRP A 16 -40.53 -17.00 10.05
CA TRP A 16 -40.61 -15.64 9.55
C TRP A 16 -41.57 -14.74 10.36
N ILE A 17 -42.68 -15.29 10.86
CA ILE A 17 -43.68 -14.53 11.63
C ILE A 17 -43.17 -14.21 13.05
N ALA A 18 -42.34 -15.11 13.61
CA ALA A 18 -41.66 -14.87 14.88
C ALA A 18 -40.64 -13.73 14.77
N LEU A 19 -39.99 -13.58 13.61
CA LEU A 19 -39.05 -12.50 13.33
C LEU A 19 -39.76 -11.14 13.23
N GLU A 20 -40.90 -11.07 12.56
CA GLU A 20 -41.73 -9.86 12.41
C GLU A 20 -42.11 -9.25 13.77
N SER A 21 -42.63 -10.09 14.68
CA SER A 21 -43.06 -9.62 16.00
C SER A 21 -41.91 -9.15 16.89
N LYS A 22 -40.71 -9.71 16.74
CA LYS A 22 -39.53 -9.37 17.54
C LYS A 22 -38.87 -8.07 17.07
N ILE A 23 -38.97 -7.77 15.77
CA ILE A 23 -38.47 -6.53 15.17
C ILE A 23 -39.34 -5.32 15.56
N SER A 24 -40.67 -5.47 15.51
CA SER A 24 -41.61 -4.39 15.86
C SER A 24 -41.51 -3.93 17.32
N ARG A 25 -41.09 -4.82 18.23
CA ARG A 25 -41.07 -4.55 19.68
C ARG A 25 -39.87 -3.72 20.15
N TYR A 26 -38.77 -3.68 19.39
CA TYR A 26 -37.54 -2.96 19.77
C TYR A 26 -36.78 -2.35 18.58
N PRO A 27 -37.40 -1.48 17.76
CA PRO A 27 -36.78 -0.92 16.56
C PRO A 27 -35.48 -0.18 16.87
N VAL A 28 -35.44 0.59 17.97
CA VAL A 28 -34.26 1.38 18.37
C VAL A 28 -33.06 0.49 18.74
N ARG A 29 -33.28 -0.67 19.40
CA ARG A 29 -32.17 -1.58 19.75
C ARG A 29 -31.59 -2.24 18.52
N ILE A 30 -32.42 -2.59 17.55
CA ILE A 30 -31.98 -3.21 16.31
C ILE A 30 -31.16 -2.21 15.50
N ILE A 31 -31.61 -0.97 15.40
CA ILE A 31 -30.85 0.11 14.75
C ILE A 31 -29.50 0.32 15.46
N LEU A 32 -29.49 0.34 16.79
CA LEU A 32 -28.25 0.51 17.56
C LEU A 32 -27.27 -0.65 17.37
N ILE A 33 -27.76 -1.89 17.31
CA ILE A 33 -26.94 -3.08 17.03
C ILE A 33 -26.37 -3.02 15.62
N ILE A 34 -27.18 -2.67 14.61
CA ILE A 34 -26.70 -2.52 13.23
C ILE A 34 -25.65 -1.41 13.17
N LEU A 35 -25.88 -0.28 13.85
CA LEU A 35 -24.93 0.84 13.86
C LEU A 35 -23.62 0.46 14.55
N LEU A 36 -23.65 -0.32 15.63
CA LEU A 36 -22.46 -0.86 16.27
C LEU A 36 -21.70 -1.83 15.34
N ILE A 37 -22.41 -2.72 14.65
CA ILE A 37 -21.80 -3.66 13.70
C ILE A 37 -21.18 -2.90 12.51
N THR A 38 -21.91 -1.95 11.94
CA THR A 38 -21.41 -1.11 10.84
C THR A 38 -20.22 -0.26 11.28
N GLY A 39 -20.27 0.34 12.48
CA GLY A 39 -19.16 1.10 13.05
C GLY A 39 -17.93 0.23 13.31
N PHE A 40 -18.14 -1.00 13.80
CA PHE A 40 -17.08 -1.99 13.99
C PHE A 40 -16.40 -2.33 12.66
N PHE A 41 -17.15 -2.75 11.64
CA PHE A 41 -16.57 -3.05 10.33
C PHE A 41 -15.95 -1.83 9.65
N GLY A 42 -16.57 -0.65 9.80
CA GLY A 42 -16.03 0.61 9.29
C GLY A 42 -14.69 0.98 9.93
N TYR A 43 -14.53 0.74 11.23
CA TYR A 43 -13.26 0.96 11.93
C TYR A 43 -12.14 0.06 11.40
N PHE A 44 -12.43 -1.23 11.16
CA PHE A 44 -11.43 -2.15 10.59
C PHE A 44 -11.10 -1.86 9.12
N MET A 45 -12.04 -1.29 8.35
CA MET A 45 -11.81 -0.97 6.94
C MET A 45 -10.75 0.13 6.75
N ALA A 46 -10.68 1.09 7.67
CA ALA A 46 -9.73 2.22 7.61
C ALA A 46 -8.25 1.78 7.62
N GLY A 47 -7.93 0.58 8.11
CA GLY A 47 -6.57 0.04 8.13
C GLY A 47 -6.19 -0.81 6.91
N THR A 48 -7.08 -1.00 5.94
CA THR A 48 -6.79 -1.87 4.79
C THR A 48 -5.93 -1.14 3.78
N LYS A 49 -4.69 -1.62 3.56
CA LYS A 49 -3.83 -1.11 2.49
C LYS A 49 -4.31 -1.65 1.14
N ILE A 50 -4.55 -0.75 0.18
CA ILE A 50 -4.82 -1.15 -1.20
C ILE A 50 -3.49 -1.50 -1.85
N ASP A 51 -3.33 -2.76 -2.23
CA ASP A 51 -2.26 -3.20 -3.13
C ASP A 51 -2.66 -2.85 -4.57
N ASN A 52 -1.90 -1.95 -5.19
CA ASN A 52 -2.12 -1.50 -6.56
C ASN A 52 -1.13 -2.15 -7.55
N ASP A 53 -0.33 -3.13 -7.10
CA ASP A 53 0.56 -3.84 -8.01
C ASP A 53 -0.23 -4.85 -8.84
N ILE A 54 -0.29 -4.63 -10.16
CA ILE A 54 -0.94 -5.53 -11.11
C ILE A 54 -0.31 -6.94 -11.05
N MET A 55 0.99 -7.04 -10.70
CA MET A 55 1.69 -8.32 -10.58
C MET A 55 1.26 -9.12 -9.35
N SER A 56 0.69 -8.47 -8.32
CA SER A 56 0.09 -9.13 -7.15
C SER A 56 -1.16 -9.93 -7.52
N MET A 57 -1.88 -9.50 -8.56
CA MET A 57 -3.11 -10.14 -9.04
C MET A 57 -2.83 -11.42 -9.85
N ILE A 58 -1.57 -11.65 -10.26
CA ILE A 58 -1.15 -12.86 -10.96
C ILE A 58 -0.93 -13.99 -9.93
N PRO A 59 -1.53 -15.18 -10.13
CA PRO A 59 -1.34 -16.34 -9.25
C PRO A 59 0.14 -16.69 -9.04
N ALA A 60 0.49 -17.00 -7.79
CA ALA A 60 1.88 -17.29 -7.39
C ALA A 60 2.47 -18.55 -8.04
N ASP A 61 1.62 -19.48 -8.45
CA ASP A 61 1.95 -20.75 -9.10
C ASP A 61 2.17 -20.63 -10.62
N ASN A 62 1.97 -19.43 -11.19
CA ASN A 62 2.18 -19.23 -12.62
C ASN A 62 3.69 -19.30 -12.97
N PRO A 63 4.11 -20.20 -13.88
CA PRO A 63 5.52 -20.33 -14.25
C PRO A 63 6.13 -19.04 -14.82
N THR A 64 5.32 -18.20 -15.46
CA THR A 64 5.74 -16.89 -15.98
C THR A 64 6.04 -15.91 -14.85
N LYS A 65 5.31 -15.96 -13.73
CA LYS A 65 5.57 -15.11 -12.56
C LYS A 65 6.87 -15.53 -11.88
N ILE A 66 7.06 -16.84 -11.66
CA ILE A 66 8.28 -17.39 -11.05
C ILE A 66 9.52 -17.04 -11.88
N PHE A 67 9.43 -17.10 -13.21
CA PHE A 67 10.53 -16.73 -14.10
C PHE A 67 10.83 -15.22 -14.02
N SER A 68 9.78 -14.38 -14.07
CA SER A 68 9.93 -12.93 -13.91
C SER A 68 10.52 -12.54 -12.56
N ASP A 69 10.11 -13.17 -11.47
CA ASP A 69 10.64 -12.92 -10.12
C ASP A 69 12.12 -13.31 -10.03
N LYS A 70 12.52 -14.43 -10.65
CA LYS A 70 13.93 -14.83 -10.76
C LYS A 70 14.75 -13.83 -11.57
N ILE A 71 14.22 -13.34 -12.69
CA ILE A 71 14.89 -12.32 -13.51
C ILE A 71 15.03 -11.02 -12.72
N LYS A 72 13.96 -10.57 -12.03
CA LYS A 72 14.00 -9.38 -11.16
C LYS A 72 15.05 -9.52 -10.06
N HIS A 73 15.18 -10.69 -9.45
CA HIS A 73 16.19 -10.93 -8.41
C HIS A 73 17.62 -10.88 -8.96
N VAL A 74 17.84 -11.20 -10.24
CA VAL A 74 19.19 -11.25 -10.84
C VAL A 74 19.57 -9.93 -11.53
N LEU A 75 18.62 -9.29 -12.21
CA LEU A 75 18.84 -8.06 -12.98
C LEU A 75 18.44 -6.77 -12.23
N GLY A 76 17.78 -6.89 -11.08
CA GLY A 76 17.12 -5.78 -10.40
C GLY A 76 15.70 -5.55 -10.92
N ASP A 77 14.89 -4.80 -10.15
CA ASP A 77 13.54 -4.44 -10.58
C ASP A 77 13.61 -3.52 -11.81
N SER A 78 12.96 -3.92 -12.89
CA SER A 78 13.03 -3.24 -14.18
C SER A 78 12.11 -2.01 -14.25
N ASN A 79 11.96 -1.27 -13.15
CA ASN A 79 11.29 0.04 -13.14
C ASN A 79 12.20 1.12 -13.75
N GLY A 80 12.78 0.80 -14.90
CA GLY A 80 13.56 1.73 -15.69
C GLY A 80 12.66 2.50 -16.64
N ILE A 81 12.93 3.80 -16.80
CA ILE A 81 12.29 4.60 -17.84
C ILE A 81 13.02 4.30 -19.16
N VAL A 82 12.29 3.78 -20.15
CA VAL A 82 12.82 3.59 -21.50
C VAL A 82 12.52 4.85 -22.31
N ILE A 83 13.58 5.58 -22.70
CA ILE A 83 13.47 6.79 -23.51
C ILE A 83 13.83 6.43 -24.96
N ALA A 84 12.84 6.44 -25.85
CA ALA A 84 13.06 6.29 -27.28
C ALA A 84 13.38 7.65 -27.90
N LEU A 85 14.53 7.74 -28.58
CA LEU A 85 14.96 8.94 -29.31
C LEU A 85 14.90 8.62 -30.79
N GLU A 86 14.03 9.32 -31.50
CA GLU A 86 13.92 9.26 -32.95
C GLU A 86 14.70 10.43 -33.56
N GLU A 87 15.58 10.14 -34.52
CA GLU A 87 16.33 11.18 -35.23
C GLU A 87 16.56 10.80 -36.69
N GLU A 88 16.25 11.72 -37.61
CA GLU A 88 16.29 11.50 -39.05
C GLU A 88 17.72 11.41 -39.61
N LYS A 89 18.69 12.12 -39.01
CA LYS A 89 20.07 12.20 -39.50
C LYS A 89 21.03 11.15 -38.91
N GLY A 90 20.52 10.22 -38.10
CA GLY A 90 21.29 9.19 -37.41
C GLY A 90 21.70 9.60 -35.99
N PHE A 91 21.97 8.59 -35.15
CA PHE A 91 22.12 8.78 -33.70
C PHE A 91 23.45 9.44 -33.29
N VAL A 92 24.52 9.27 -34.08
CA VAL A 92 25.86 9.81 -33.79
C VAL A 92 26.00 11.20 -34.42
N ASN A 93 25.26 12.17 -33.90
CA ASN A 93 25.45 13.57 -34.26
C ASN A 93 25.65 14.40 -32.99
N GLU A 94 26.38 15.51 -33.11
CA GLU A 94 26.76 16.34 -31.96
C GLU A 94 25.53 16.90 -31.23
N GLU A 95 24.49 17.27 -31.97
CA GLU A 95 23.26 17.85 -31.42
C GLU A 95 22.46 16.85 -30.57
N THR A 96 22.29 15.61 -31.06
CA THR A 96 21.60 14.52 -30.37
C THR A 96 22.38 14.07 -29.15
N LEU A 97 23.71 13.97 -29.25
CA LEU A 97 24.56 13.63 -28.11
C LEU A 97 24.52 14.72 -27.03
N GLN A 98 24.49 16.00 -27.40
CA GLN A 98 24.29 17.10 -26.46
C GLN A 98 22.91 17.05 -25.79
N LYS A 99 21.83 16.76 -26.55
CA LYS A 99 20.48 16.59 -26.00
C LYS A 99 20.41 15.43 -25.00
N ILE A 100 21.01 14.28 -25.33
CA ILE A 100 21.09 13.13 -24.42
C ILE A 100 21.83 13.53 -23.15
N LYS A 101 22.99 14.20 -23.27
CA LYS A 101 23.77 14.65 -22.11
C LYS A 101 22.97 15.57 -21.20
N VAL A 102 22.31 16.59 -21.74
CA VAL A 102 21.49 17.53 -20.96
C VAL A 102 20.30 16.82 -20.31
N LEU A 103 19.68 15.86 -21.00
CA LEU A 103 18.56 15.09 -20.45
C LEU A 103 19.03 14.20 -19.29
N SER A 104 20.15 13.48 -19.47
CA SER A 104 20.75 12.66 -18.42
C SER A 104 21.15 13.50 -17.22
N GLU A 105 21.83 14.64 -17.41
CA GLU A 105 22.20 15.55 -16.31
C GLU A 105 20.96 16.09 -15.59
N LYS A 106 19.87 16.40 -16.29
CA LYS A 106 18.62 16.84 -15.65
C LYS A 106 17.92 15.73 -14.87
N ILE A 107 18.00 14.49 -15.33
CA ILE A 107 17.44 13.34 -14.63
C ILE A 107 18.27 13.01 -13.39
N GLU A 108 19.60 13.07 -13.50
CA GLU A 108 20.52 12.85 -12.39
C GLU A 108 20.38 13.92 -11.30
N ASN A 109 20.14 15.17 -11.70
CA ASN A 109 19.94 16.30 -10.79
C ASN A 109 18.46 16.58 -10.46
N MET A 110 17.53 15.73 -10.89
CA MET A 110 16.14 15.86 -10.44
C MET A 110 16.11 15.51 -8.96
N ASP A 111 15.47 16.37 -8.14
CA ASP A 111 15.40 16.21 -6.69
C ASP A 111 14.92 14.79 -6.34
N ASN A 112 15.85 13.94 -5.88
CA ASN A 112 15.58 12.62 -5.30
C ASN A 112 14.95 12.73 -3.91
N THR A 113 14.14 13.77 -3.70
CA THR A 113 13.45 13.96 -2.42
C THR A 113 12.36 12.92 -2.32
N ILE A 114 12.48 12.03 -1.33
CA ILE A 114 11.43 11.05 -1.04
C ILE A 114 10.16 11.84 -0.73
N ALA A 115 9.13 11.71 -1.56
CA ALA A 115 7.92 12.50 -1.38
C ALA A 115 7.18 12.06 -0.09
N GLN A 116 6.71 13.04 0.71
CA GLN A 116 6.13 12.75 2.03
C GLN A 116 4.86 11.89 1.96
N ASP A 117 4.13 11.97 0.86
CA ASP A 117 2.95 11.15 0.58
C ASP A 117 3.29 9.66 0.47
N GLN A 118 4.47 9.33 -0.08
CA GLN A 118 4.96 7.95 -0.15
C GLN A 118 5.34 7.41 1.24
N LEU A 119 6.04 8.22 2.04
CA LEU A 119 6.36 7.86 3.43
C LEU A 119 5.10 7.70 4.29
N ALA A 120 4.07 8.52 4.06
CA ALA A 120 2.78 8.40 4.76
C ALA A 120 2.08 7.06 4.49
N ARG A 121 2.20 6.54 3.27
CA ARG A 121 1.59 5.27 2.87
C ARG A 121 2.33 4.06 3.46
N GLU A 122 3.66 4.11 3.43
CA GLU A 122 4.48 3.00 3.88
C GLU A 122 4.62 2.95 5.41
N LEU A 123 4.66 4.13 6.06
CA LEU A 123 4.85 4.29 7.50
C LEU A 123 3.64 4.98 8.16
N PRO A 124 2.46 4.33 8.20
CA PRO A 124 1.24 4.92 8.77
C PRO A 124 1.32 5.15 10.29
N ASP A 125 2.18 4.40 11.00
CA ASP A 125 2.39 4.52 12.45
C ASP A 125 3.29 5.71 12.83
N PHE A 126 3.88 6.38 11.84
CA PHE A 126 4.73 7.55 12.02
C PHE A 126 3.91 8.82 11.89
N SER A 127 4.06 9.72 12.85
CA SER A 127 3.51 11.08 12.82
C SER A 127 4.15 11.91 11.70
N GLU A 128 3.48 13.00 11.29
CA GLU A 128 3.99 13.90 10.25
C GLU A 128 5.41 14.41 10.56
N ARG A 129 5.69 14.74 11.83
CA ARG A 129 7.03 15.17 12.24
C ARG A 129 8.07 14.07 12.13
N GLU A 130 7.73 12.84 12.54
CA GLU A 130 8.65 11.71 12.42
C GLU A 130 8.93 11.38 10.95
N ARG A 131 7.94 11.52 10.06
CA ARG A 131 8.10 11.34 8.60
C ARG A 131 8.97 12.43 7.98
N GLU A 132 8.82 13.68 8.40
CA GLU A 132 9.65 14.79 7.95
C GLU A 132 11.12 14.61 8.40
N THR A 133 11.34 14.21 9.65
CA THR A 133 12.69 13.91 10.15
C THR A 133 13.33 12.73 9.41
N LEU A 134 12.56 11.66 9.14
CA LEU A 134 13.03 10.54 8.32
C LEU A 134 13.38 10.99 6.90
N GLN A 135 12.57 11.84 6.29
CA GLN A 135 12.81 12.35 4.95
C GLN A 135 14.11 13.17 4.90
N ILE A 136 14.35 14.06 5.87
CA ILE A 136 15.58 14.84 5.96
C ILE A 136 16.79 13.93 6.13
N MET A 137 16.73 13.00 7.09
CA MET A 137 17.78 12.03 7.34
C MET A 137 18.09 11.19 6.10
N LEU A 138 17.06 10.64 5.45
CA LEU A 138 17.25 9.84 4.25
C LEU A 138 17.83 10.67 3.10
N ASN A 139 17.32 11.89 2.85
CA ASN A 139 17.86 12.75 1.79
C ASN A 139 19.32 13.17 2.04
N GLU A 140 19.73 13.31 3.30
CA GLU A 140 21.11 13.64 3.67
C GLU A 140 22.05 12.42 3.53
N LEU A 141 21.55 11.21 3.81
CA LEU A 141 22.32 9.97 3.72
C LEU A 141 22.32 9.35 2.32
N LEU A 142 21.26 9.56 1.53
CA LEU A 142 21.08 8.99 0.19
C LEU A 142 22.29 9.21 -0.75
N PRO A 143 22.96 10.38 -0.77
CA PRO A 143 24.16 10.59 -1.57
C PRO A 143 25.34 9.68 -1.19
N GLU A 144 25.44 9.28 0.08
CA GLU A 144 26.51 8.39 0.58
C GLU A 144 26.14 6.90 0.47
N LEU A 145 24.84 6.61 0.41
CA LEU A 145 24.29 5.26 0.38
C LEU A 145 24.16 4.74 -1.06
N SER A 146 25.28 4.24 -1.59
CA SER A 146 25.32 3.56 -2.89
C SER A 146 24.66 2.16 -2.89
N ASN A 147 24.30 1.61 -1.74
CA ASN A 147 23.73 0.26 -1.60
C ASN A 147 22.74 0.11 -0.44
N VAL A 148 21.92 -0.94 -0.52
CA VAL A 148 20.89 -1.28 0.48
C VAL A 148 21.51 -1.73 1.79
N GLU A 149 22.67 -2.39 1.77
CA GLU A 149 23.41 -2.74 2.99
C GLU A 149 23.84 -1.52 3.81
N GLY A 150 24.29 -0.45 3.15
CA GLY A 150 24.69 0.80 3.81
C GLY A 150 23.49 1.45 4.49
N LEU A 151 22.34 1.51 3.81
CA LEU A 151 21.12 2.03 4.39
C LEU A 151 20.71 1.23 5.63
N ARG A 152 20.81 -0.11 5.54
CA ARG A 152 20.48 -0.99 6.67
C ARG A 152 21.43 -0.79 7.85
N ALA A 153 22.72 -0.56 7.60
CA ALA A 153 23.70 -0.30 8.66
C ALA A 153 23.40 1.02 9.40
N VAL A 154 23.00 2.07 8.66
CA VAL A 154 22.64 3.36 9.27
C VAL A 154 21.32 3.28 10.04
N LEU A 155 20.33 2.56 9.52
CA LEU A 155 19.05 2.34 10.21
C LEU A 155 19.17 1.40 11.43
N GLN A 156 20.25 0.63 11.55
CA GLN A 156 20.52 -0.19 12.73
C GLN A 156 21.39 0.53 13.76
N ASN A 157 22.03 1.62 13.39
CA ASN A 157 22.87 2.40 14.28
C ASN A 157 22.01 3.35 15.12
N ARG A 158 21.85 3.02 16.40
CA ARG A 158 21.06 3.81 17.35
C ARG A 158 21.62 5.21 17.59
N ASP A 159 22.93 5.41 17.47
CA ASP A 159 23.55 6.70 17.75
C ASP A 159 23.25 7.70 16.64
N THR A 160 23.34 7.27 15.38
CA THR A 160 22.95 8.10 14.22
C THR A 160 21.45 8.40 14.26
N LEU A 161 20.61 7.42 14.55
CA LEU A 161 19.17 7.67 14.67
C LEU A 161 18.84 8.62 15.82
N ALA A 162 19.54 8.54 16.95
CA ALA A 162 19.31 9.41 18.10
C ALA A 162 19.68 10.88 17.83
N GLU A 163 20.59 11.14 16.88
CA GLU A 163 20.94 12.49 16.43
C GLU A 163 19.78 13.16 15.68
N TYR A 164 19.02 12.39 14.89
CA TYR A 164 17.87 12.89 14.12
C TYR A 164 16.56 12.88 14.92
N PHE A 165 16.27 11.80 15.67
CA PHE A 165 14.98 11.61 16.36
C PHE A 165 15.00 11.99 17.84
N GLY A 166 16.19 12.25 18.42
CA GLY A 166 16.37 12.35 19.87
C GLY A 166 16.10 11.03 20.59
N ALA A 167 16.10 11.03 21.93
CA ALA A 167 15.75 9.86 22.76
C ALA A 167 14.23 9.56 22.80
N GLY A 168 13.54 9.73 21.67
CA GLY A 168 12.08 9.60 21.54
C GLY A 168 11.61 8.20 21.12
N ASP A 169 10.31 7.98 21.25
CA ASP A 169 9.58 6.74 20.88
C ASP A 169 9.81 6.33 19.40
N ALA A 170 10.11 7.30 18.53
CA ALA A 170 10.43 7.07 17.13
C ALA A 170 11.63 6.12 16.92
N LEU A 171 12.63 6.15 17.81
CA LEU A 171 13.79 5.25 17.75
C LEU A 171 13.39 3.78 17.92
N GLU A 172 12.44 3.50 18.82
CA GLU A 172 11.98 2.14 19.04
C GLU A 172 11.12 1.62 17.88
N LYS A 173 10.45 2.50 17.16
CA LYS A 173 9.67 2.14 15.97
C LYS A 173 10.55 1.82 14.76
N ILE A 174 11.71 2.45 14.62
CA ILE A 174 12.64 2.26 13.48
C ILE A 174 13.52 1.01 13.66
N VAL A 175 13.94 0.70 14.89
CA VAL A 175 14.90 -0.40 15.18
C VAL A 175 14.21 -1.78 15.26
N LYS A 176 12.88 -1.83 15.30
CA LYS A 176 12.08 -3.05 15.50
C LYS A 176 11.70 -3.72 14.18
#